data_AF-K2AH45-F1
#
_entry.id   AF-K2AH45-F1
#
_cell.length_a   1.000
_cell.length_b   1.000
_cell.length_c   1.000
_cell.angle_alpha   90.00
_cell.angle_beta   90.00
_cell.angle_gamma   90.00
#
_symmetry.space_group_name_H-M   'P 1'
#
loop_
_entity.id
_entity.type
_entity.pdbx_description
1 polymer ?
#
loop_
_entity_poly.entity_id
_entity_poly.type
_entity_poly.pdbx_seq_one_letter_code
_entity_poly.pdbx_strand_id
1 'polypeptide(L)'
;KKQGVVMTGAMILQEIENAPKQAKTKKKGPKRVALYIDGSNLFGGQYELFGPKRVVVFASLLEAVQKHYPVTMTYCYASFTPRSSKRKPHAFFSAEAVFYQHMRKTPDVLFYKGDRSPTSGKEKGVDVHLAIDMVTHAFLHRYDEMIIWTGDADFVYAVEIVRRLGIPVHAVFLPNRFSLGLAYKATDSIVFNYRHKFHKTGILAPKSMCIDAIKDPTCKQVG
;
A
#
# COMPACT_ATOMS: atom_id res chain seq x y z
N LYS A 1 38.92 -0.66 -0.83
CA LYS A 1 37.63 -0.87 -1.55
C LYS A 1 36.59 0.05 -0.91
N LYS A 2 36.14 1.11 -1.58
CA LYS A 2 35.00 1.91 -1.10
C LYS A 2 33.76 1.01 -1.21
N GLN A 3 33.36 0.38 -0.10
CA GLN A 3 32.02 -0.17 0.00
C GLN A 3 31.02 0.98 -0.23
N GLY A 4 29.90 0.66 -0.87
CA GLY A 4 28.96 1.61 -1.45
C GLY A 4 28.69 2.81 -0.53
N VAL A 5 28.68 4.00 -1.12
CA VAL A 5 28.35 5.24 -0.42
C VAL A 5 27.03 5.01 0.31
N VAL A 6 27.07 5.00 1.65
CA VAL A 6 25.85 5.01 2.46
C VAL A 6 25.26 6.39 2.27
N MET A 7 24.34 6.54 1.32
CA MET A 7 23.63 7.78 1.10
C MET A 7 22.85 8.11 2.37
N THR A 8 23.36 9.05 3.15
CA THR A 8 22.68 9.49 4.36
C THR A 8 21.46 10.30 3.99
N GLY A 9 20.51 10.39 4.92
CA GLY A 9 19.33 11.22 4.69
C GLY A 9 19.65 12.67 4.35
N ALA A 10 20.73 13.21 4.91
CA ALA A 10 21.20 14.57 4.65
C ALA A 10 21.76 14.75 3.22
N MET A 11 22.45 13.73 2.69
CA MET A 11 23.00 13.79 1.32
C MET A 11 21.88 13.86 0.27
N ILE A 12 20.82 13.08 0.46
CA ILE A 12 19.65 13.10 -0.44
C ILE A 12 18.92 14.43 -0.32
N LEU A 13 18.78 14.98 0.89
CA LEU A 13 18.16 16.30 1.08
C LEU A 13 18.96 17.39 0.38
N GLN A 14 20.29 17.35 0.50
CA GLN A 14 21.18 18.28 -0.19
C GLN A 14 21.04 18.16 -1.72
N GLU A 15 20.92 16.94 -2.26
CA GLU A 15 20.64 16.73 -3.70
C GLU A 15 19.26 17.23 -4.11
N ILE A 16 18.21 17.02 -3.29
CA ILE A 16 16.86 17.54 -3.54
C ILE A 16 16.83 19.07 -3.51
N GLU A 17 17.54 19.69 -2.57
CA GLU A 17 17.64 21.15 -2.43
C GLU A 17 18.42 21.79 -3.58
N ASN A 18 19.47 21.12 -4.04
CA ASN A 18 20.30 21.54 -5.17
C ASN A 18 19.64 21.24 -6.53
N ALA A 19 18.65 20.35 -6.58
CA ALA A 19 17.90 20.09 -7.80
C ALA A 19 17.18 21.38 -8.26
N PRO A 20 17.18 21.68 -9.56
CA PRO A 20 16.51 22.88 -10.08
C PRO A 20 15.04 22.87 -9.64
N LYS A 21 14.68 23.85 -8.79
CA LYS A 21 13.31 24.01 -8.30
C LYS A 21 12.40 24.22 -9.50
N GLN A 22 11.59 23.22 -9.85
CA GLN A 22 10.53 23.41 -10.83
C GLN A 22 9.63 24.54 -10.31
N ALA A 23 9.41 25.57 -11.14
CA ALA A 23 8.62 26.72 -10.79
C ALA A 23 7.22 26.27 -10.30
N LYS A 24 6.91 26.54 -9.03
CA LYS A 24 5.59 26.30 -8.44
C LYS A 24 4.60 27.33 -8.96
N THR A 25 4.22 27.21 -10.23
CA THR A 25 3.12 27.97 -10.83
C THR A 25 2.12 26.98 -11.41
N LYS A 26 1.20 26.46 -10.58
CA LYS A 26 0.03 25.73 -11.06
C LYS A 26 -1.23 26.33 -10.44
N LYS A 27 -2.15 26.78 -11.31
CA LYS A 27 -3.57 27.00 -10.96
C LYS A 27 -4.06 25.77 -10.18
N LYS A 28 -4.71 25.99 -9.02
CA LYS A 28 -5.28 24.91 -8.19
C LYS A 28 -6.40 24.20 -8.96
N GLY A 29 -6.06 23.16 -9.71
CA GLY A 29 -7.01 22.13 -10.13
C GLY A 29 -7.48 21.30 -8.94
N PRO A 30 -8.39 20.32 -9.16
CA PRO A 30 -8.80 19.40 -8.10
C PRO A 30 -7.58 18.66 -7.54
N LYS A 31 -7.61 18.43 -6.23
CA LYS A 31 -6.54 17.76 -5.49
C LYS A 31 -6.39 16.31 -5.97
N ARG A 32 -5.19 15.92 -6.36
CA ARG A 32 -4.87 14.58 -6.87
C ARG A 32 -4.37 13.73 -5.72
N VAL A 33 -5.13 12.71 -5.36
CA VAL A 33 -4.78 11.78 -4.29
C VAL A 33 -4.54 10.40 -4.90
N ALA A 34 -3.32 9.89 -4.78
CA ALA A 34 -2.92 8.59 -5.32
C ALA A 34 -2.87 7.53 -4.21
N LEU A 35 -3.58 6.42 -4.38
CA LEU A 35 -3.56 5.27 -3.49
C LEU A 35 -2.65 4.18 -4.04
N TYR A 36 -1.63 3.80 -3.28
CA TYR A 36 -0.73 2.69 -3.60
C TYR A 36 -1.03 1.51 -2.70
N ILE A 37 -1.24 0.34 -3.30
CA ILE A 37 -1.65 -0.88 -2.59
C ILE A 37 -0.64 -1.98 -2.88
N ASP A 38 -0.10 -2.54 -1.80
CA ASP A 38 0.54 -3.85 -1.83
C ASP A 38 -0.56 -4.92 -1.84
N GLY A 39 -0.88 -5.40 -3.03
CA GLY A 39 -1.97 -6.34 -3.25
C GLY A 39 -1.70 -7.72 -2.66
N SER A 40 -0.44 -8.13 -2.51
CA SER A 40 -0.09 -9.41 -1.89
C SER A 40 -0.23 -9.36 -0.37
N ASN A 41 0.21 -8.27 0.27
CA ASN A 41 -0.03 -8.03 1.70
C ASN A 41 -1.53 -7.85 2.01
N LEU A 42 -2.25 -7.09 1.18
CA LEU A 42 -3.69 -6.89 1.33
C LEU A 42 -4.47 -8.19 1.16
N PHE A 43 -4.16 -8.99 0.13
CA PHE A 43 -4.79 -10.30 -0.07
C PHE A 43 -4.53 -11.25 1.09
N GLY A 44 -3.28 -11.35 1.55
CA GLY A 44 -2.93 -12.18 2.71
C GLY A 44 -3.66 -11.71 3.98
N GLY A 45 -3.76 -10.39 4.18
CA GLY A 45 -4.49 -9.80 5.31
C GLY A 45 -5.97 -10.15 5.31
N GLN A 46 -6.66 -9.91 4.19
CA GLN A 46 -8.09 -10.23 4.09
C GLN A 46 -8.36 -11.74 4.16
N TYR A 47 -7.47 -12.58 3.63
CA TYR A 47 -7.64 -14.03 3.66
C TYR A 47 -7.60 -14.57 5.09
N GLU A 48 -6.68 -14.06 5.91
CA GLU A 48 -6.57 -14.41 7.33
C GLU A 48 -7.75 -13.86 8.15
N LEU A 49 -8.20 -12.64 7.86
CA LEU A 49 -9.29 -12.01 8.61
C LEU A 49 -10.66 -12.65 8.34
N PHE A 50 -10.97 -12.92 7.07
CA PHE A 50 -12.32 -13.33 6.65
C PHE A 50 -12.44 -14.82 6.31
N GLY A 51 -11.29 -15.50 6.18
CA GLY A 51 -11.20 -16.94 5.95
C GLY A 51 -11.22 -17.33 4.47
N PRO A 52 -10.87 -18.60 4.16
CA PRO A 52 -10.63 -19.07 2.79
C PRO A 52 -11.87 -19.09 1.89
N LYS A 53 -13.07 -19.19 2.49
CA LYS A 53 -14.35 -19.31 1.78
C LYS A 53 -15.03 -17.97 1.51
N ARG A 54 -14.47 -16.87 2.03
CA ARG A 54 -15.03 -15.51 1.90
C ARG A 54 -13.96 -14.59 1.33
N VAL A 55 -14.10 -14.24 0.06
CA VAL A 55 -13.23 -13.24 -0.56
C VAL A 55 -13.90 -11.89 -0.50
N VAL A 56 -13.17 -10.91 0.04
CA VAL A 56 -13.64 -9.53 0.08
C VAL A 56 -13.81 -8.97 -1.34
N VAL A 57 -14.91 -8.25 -1.57
CA VAL A 57 -15.10 -7.45 -2.78
C VAL A 57 -14.23 -6.21 -2.66
N PHE A 58 -13.19 -6.11 -3.48
CA PHE A 58 -12.19 -5.04 -3.38
C PHE A 58 -12.81 -3.62 -3.40
N ALA A 59 -13.86 -3.38 -4.19
CA ALA A 59 -14.57 -2.10 -4.21
C ALA A 59 -15.04 -1.64 -2.82
N SER A 60 -15.52 -2.57 -1.97
CA SER A 60 -15.94 -2.22 -0.60
C SER A 60 -14.78 -1.83 0.33
N LEU A 61 -13.55 -2.30 0.05
CA LEU A 61 -12.33 -1.84 0.73
C LEU A 61 -11.94 -0.45 0.23
N LEU A 62 -12.01 -0.24 -1.08
CA LEU A 62 -11.71 1.06 -1.69
C LEU A 62 -12.68 2.14 -1.20
N GLU A 63 -13.98 1.84 -1.12
CA GLU A 63 -15.00 2.73 -0.55
C GLU A 63 -14.68 3.11 0.91
N ALA A 64 -14.12 2.20 1.70
CA ALA A 64 -13.70 2.51 3.07
C ALA A 64 -12.57 3.55 3.08
N VAL A 65 -11.57 3.44 2.20
CA VAL A 65 -10.53 4.48 2.03
C VAL A 65 -11.12 5.78 1.53
N GLN A 66 -12.03 5.70 0.54
CA GLN A 66 -12.61 6.88 -0.11
C GLN A 66 -13.49 7.73 0.82
N LYS A 67 -14.02 7.16 1.90
CA LYS A 67 -14.72 7.89 2.96
C LYS A 67 -13.81 8.81 3.76
N HIS A 68 -12.52 8.50 3.84
CA HIS A 68 -11.53 9.28 4.58
C HIS A 68 -10.68 10.17 3.67
N TYR A 69 -10.43 9.72 2.44
CA TYR A 69 -9.57 10.41 1.48
C TYR A 69 -10.20 10.43 0.07
N PRO A 70 -10.22 11.58 -0.64
CA PRO A 70 -10.80 11.65 -1.98
C PRO A 70 -9.86 11.06 -3.03
N VAL A 71 -9.74 9.72 -3.07
CA VAL A 71 -8.86 8.98 -3.97
C VAL A 71 -9.21 9.27 -5.43
N THR A 72 -8.22 9.71 -6.21
CA THR A 72 -8.36 10.02 -7.65
C THR A 72 -7.79 8.94 -8.56
N MET A 73 -6.83 8.15 -8.08
CA MET A 73 -6.22 7.06 -8.83
C MET A 73 -5.70 6.00 -7.86
N THR A 74 -5.88 4.72 -8.19
CA THR A 74 -5.42 3.60 -7.38
C THR A 74 -4.43 2.74 -8.17
N TYR A 75 -3.28 2.45 -7.57
CA TYR A 75 -2.22 1.61 -8.13
C TYR A 75 -2.05 0.37 -7.25
N CYS A 76 -2.25 -0.80 -7.83
CA CYS A 76 -2.21 -2.07 -7.13
C CYS A 76 -1.06 -2.92 -7.66
N TYR A 77 -0.18 -3.38 -6.77
CA TYR A 77 1.00 -4.16 -7.13
C TYR A 77 0.90 -5.54 -6.47
N ALA A 78 0.94 -6.61 -7.27
CA ALA A 78 0.90 -7.97 -6.75
C ALA A 78 1.49 -8.96 -7.74
N SER A 79 1.92 -10.12 -7.25
CA SER A 79 2.13 -11.30 -8.08
C SER A 79 1.21 -12.44 -7.67
N PHE A 80 0.86 -13.28 -8.65
CA PHE A 80 0.06 -14.49 -8.40
C PHE A 80 0.94 -15.59 -7.84
N THR A 81 0.44 -16.31 -6.84
CA THR A 81 1.13 -17.47 -6.28
C THR A 81 1.16 -18.60 -7.33
N PRO A 82 2.31 -19.25 -7.57
CA PRO A 82 2.40 -20.31 -8.57
C PRO A 82 1.50 -21.50 -8.21
N ARG A 83 0.71 -22.00 -9.16
CA ARG A 83 -0.16 -23.18 -8.97
C ARG A 83 0.60 -24.45 -8.59
N SER A 84 1.89 -24.52 -8.88
CA SER A 84 2.78 -25.61 -8.46
C SER A 84 3.15 -25.57 -6.98
N SER A 85 2.79 -24.50 -6.25
CA SER A 85 3.10 -24.38 -4.82
C SER A 85 2.32 -25.40 -3.99
N LYS A 86 3.03 -26.39 -3.44
CA LYS A 86 2.47 -27.40 -2.53
C LYS A 86 2.14 -26.85 -1.12
N ARG A 87 2.54 -25.61 -0.82
CA ARG A 87 2.35 -24.99 0.51
C ARG A 87 0.97 -24.35 0.70
N LYS A 88 0.20 -24.19 -0.38
CA LYS A 88 -1.09 -23.50 -0.35
C LYS A 88 -2.21 -24.45 -0.76
N PRO A 89 -3.36 -24.45 -0.05
CA PRO A 89 -4.49 -25.27 -0.42
C PRO A 89 -5.16 -24.74 -1.70
N HIS A 90 -5.94 -25.56 -2.39
CA HIS A 90 -6.65 -25.16 -3.62
C HIS A 90 -7.49 -23.88 -3.42
N ALA A 91 -8.23 -23.80 -2.30
CA ALA A 91 -9.05 -22.64 -1.95
C ALA A 91 -8.27 -21.32 -1.88
N PHE A 92 -6.97 -21.34 -1.55
CA PHE A 92 -6.12 -20.15 -1.55
C PHE A 92 -5.95 -19.58 -2.97
N PHE A 93 -5.70 -20.44 -3.96
CA PHE A 93 -5.54 -20.01 -5.35
C PHE A 93 -6.85 -19.48 -5.94
N SER A 94 -7.98 -20.13 -5.64
CA SER A 94 -9.31 -19.63 -6.01
C SER A 94 -9.56 -18.25 -5.40
N ALA A 95 -9.26 -18.11 -4.11
CA ALA A 95 -9.45 -16.85 -3.39
C ALA A 95 -8.57 -15.72 -3.95
N GLU A 96 -7.29 -15.99 -4.20
CA GLU A 96 -6.33 -15.04 -4.79
C GLU A 96 -6.78 -14.57 -6.17
N ALA A 97 -7.16 -15.53 -7.02
CA ALA A 97 -7.63 -15.23 -8.37
C ALA A 97 -8.89 -14.35 -8.37
N VAL A 98 -9.88 -14.68 -7.53
CA VAL A 98 -11.13 -13.89 -7.41
C VAL A 98 -10.83 -12.49 -6.86
N PHE A 99 -9.98 -12.37 -5.84
CA PHE A 99 -9.64 -11.09 -5.25
C PHE A 99 -8.93 -10.17 -6.26
N TYR A 100 -7.89 -10.66 -6.93
CA TYR A 100 -7.18 -9.88 -7.95
C TYR A 100 -8.02 -9.60 -9.18
N GLN A 101 -8.96 -10.47 -9.54
CA GLN A 101 -9.93 -10.17 -10.58
C GLN A 101 -10.85 -9.02 -10.19
N HIS A 102 -11.32 -8.96 -8.94
CA HIS A 102 -12.08 -7.81 -8.45
C HIS A 102 -11.25 -6.52 -8.53
N MET A 103 -9.99 -6.55 -8.11
CA MET A 103 -9.09 -5.38 -8.21
C MET A 103 -8.96 -4.90 -9.66
N ARG A 104 -8.65 -5.80 -10.59
CA ARG A 104 -8.48 -5.48 -12.02
C ARG A 104 -9.72 -4.95 -12.72
N LYS A 105 -10.91 -5.32 -12.24
CA LYS A 105 -12.20 -4.90 -12.83
C LYS A 105 -12.77 -3.63 -12.19
N THR A 106 -12.16 -3.14 -11.12
CA THR A 106 -12.62 -1.92 -10.44
C THR A 106 -12.18 -0.71 -11.26
N PRO A 107 -13.08 0.26 -11.55
CA PRO A 107 -12.71 1.50 -12.24
C PRO A 107 -11.61 2.25 -11.52
N ASP A 108 -10.80 3.00 -12.27
CA ASP A 108 -9.71 3.85 -11.75
C ASP A 108 -8.65 3.10 -10.92
N VAL A 109 -8.51 1.79 -11.18
CA VAL A 109 -7.49 0.92 -10.63
C VAL A 109 -6.55 0.44 -11.72
N LEU A 110 -5.28 0.78 -11.59
CA LEU A 110 -4.18 0.22 -12.38
C LEU A 110 -3.57 -0.95 -11.63
N PHE A 111 -3.61 -2.14 -12.23
CA PHE A 111 -3.07 -3.36 -11.62
C PHE A 111 -1.75 -3.76 -12.28
N TYR A 112 -0.64 -3.55 -11.57
CA TYR A 112 0.67 -4.09 -11.93
C TYR A 112 0.78 -5.55 -11.48
N LYS A 113 0.93 -6.45 -12.45
CA LYS A 113 1.20 -7.86 -12.21
C LYS A 113 2.70 -8.11 -12.27
N GLY A 114 3.32 -8.37 -11.12
CA GLY A 114 4.73 -8.73 -11.06
C GLY A 114 5.00 -10.18 -11.43
N ASP A 115 6.24 -10.42 -11.82
CA ASP A 115 6.75 -11.73 -12.16
C ASP A 115 7.25 -12.49 -10.93
N ARG A 116 7.39 -13.81 -11.10
CA ARG A 116 8.01 -14.69 -10.10
C ARG A 116 9.21 -15.40 -10.70
N SER A 117 10.18 -15.68 -9.84
CA SER A 117 11.34 -16.50 -10.19
C SER A 117 10.89 -17.87 -10.71
N PRO A 118 11.29 -18.27 -11.93
CA PRO A 118 10.98 -19.62 -12.44
C PRO A 118 11.57 -20.71 -11.56
N THR A 119 12.73 -20.45 -10.95
CA THR A 119 13.48 -21.44 -10.15
C THR A 119 13.01 -21.50 -8.70
N SER A 120 12.76 -20.35 -8.05
CA SER A 120 12.43 -20.30 -6.62
C SER A 120 10.95 -20.05 -6.32
N GLY A 121 10.14 -19.67 -7.31
CA GLY A 121 8.75 -19.27 -7.12
C GLY A 121 8.55 -18.01 -6.26
N LYS A 122 9.65 -17.33 -5.87
CA LYS A 122 9.60 -16.07 -5.12
C LYS A 122 9.16 -14.93 -6.02
N GLU A 123 8.37 -14.03 -5.45
CA GLU A 123 8.02 -12.76 -6.09
C GLU A 123 9.30 -11.99 -6.44
N LYS A 124 9.34 -11.41 -7.64
CA LYS A 124 10.46 -10.64 -8.12
C LYS A 124 10.01 -9.20 -8.35
N GLY A 125 10.53 -8.32 -7.51
CA GLY A 125 10.54 -6.89 -7.76
C GLY A 125 9.20 -6.16 -7.63
N VAL A 126 8.12 -6.79 -7.17
CA VAL A 126 6.84 -6.09 -6.92
C VAL A 126 7.03 -4.94 -5.93
N ASP A 127 7.65 -5.21 -4.78
CA ASP A 127 7.93 -4.18 -3.77
C ASP A 127 8.87 -3.10 -4.31
N VAL A 128 9.85 -3.50 -5.13
CA VAL A 128 10.79 -2.58 -5.78
C VAL A 128 10.06 -1.65 -6.75
N HIS A 129 9.17 -2.16 -7.62
CA HIS A 129 8.40 -1.34 -8.55
C HIS A 129 7.45 -0.42 -7.79
N LEU A 130 6.77 -0.93 -6.76
CA LEU A 130 5.87 -0.13 -5.94
C LEU A 130 6.61 1.03 -5.27
N ALA A 131 7.75 0.77 -4.62
CA ALA A 131 8.57 1.80 -3.99
C ALA A 131 9.11 2.83 -4.99
N ILE A 132 9.59 2.37 -6.16
CA ILE A 132 10.10 3.25 -7.23
C ILE A 132 8.98 4.13 -7.77
N ASP A 133 7.80 3.58 -8.06
CA ASP A 133 6.68 4.34 -8.62
C ASP A 133 6.17 5.37 -7.63
N MET A 134 6.03 5.01 -6.34
CA MET A 134 5.67 5.96 -5.28
C MET A 134 6.58 7.20 -5.31
N VAL A 135 7.89 6.97 -5.29
CA VAL A 135 8.91 8.02 -5.21
C VAL A 135 9.01 8.79 -6.53
N THR A 136 9.01 8.11 -7.67
CA THR A 136 9.09 8.72 -9.00
C THR A 136 7.88 9.61 -9.27
N HIS A 137 6.68 9.14 -8.93
CA HIS A 137 5.46 9.93 -9.06
C HIS A 137 5.45 11.15 -8.12
N ALA A 138 6.08 11.06 -6.94
CA ALA A 138 6.29 12.20 -6.05
C ALA A 138 7.18 13.27 -6.69
N PHE A 139 8.36 12.86 -7.19
CA PHE A 139 9.33 13.73 -7.86
C PHE A 139 8.75 14.39 -9.11
N LEU A 140 7.93 13.66 -9.88
CA LEU A 140 7.26 14.16 -11.07
C LEU A 140 5.96 14.92 -10.77
N HIS A 141 5.66 15.18 -9.49
CA HIS A 141 4.46 15.88 -9.03
C HIS A 141 3.17 15.31 -9.64
N ARG A 142 3.05 13.98 -9.72
CA ARG A 142 1.88 13.28 -10.30
C ARG A 142 0.66 13.28 -9.38
N TYR A 143 0.88 13.42 -8.08
CA TYR A 143 -0.14 13.57 -7.06
C TYR A 143 0.22 14.69 -6.10
N ASP A 144 -0.78 15.19 -5.37
CA ASP A 144 -0.64 16.19 -4.31
C ASP A 144 -0.60 15.53 -2.93
N GLU A 145 -1.20 14.34 -2.79
CA GLU A 145 -1.14 13.47 -1.61
C GLU A 145 -1.00 12.00 -2.01
N MET A 146 -0.31 11.25 -1.16
CA MET A 146 -0.14 9.81 -1.31
C MET A 146 -0.85 9.07 -0.18
N ILE A 147 -1.50 7.96 -0.51
CA ILE A 147 -1.96 6.98 0.46
C ILE A 147 -1.20 5.68 0.18
N ILE A 148 -0.72 5.01 1.21
CA ILE A 148 -0.15 3.66 1.10
C ILE A 148 -0.99 2.68 1.94
N TRP A 149 -1.39 1.57 1.33
CA TRP A 149 -2.08 0.48 2.02
C TRP A 149 -1.20 -0.77 2.04
N THR A 150 -0.44 -0.91 3.13
CA THR A 150 0.38 -2.10 3.41
C THR A 150 0.77 -2.12 4.88
N GLY A 151 0.99 -3.32 5.42
CA GLY A 151 1.67 -3.52 6.70
C GLY A 151 3.16 -3.78 6.58
N ASP A 152 3.74 -3.74 5.37
CA ASP A 152 5.15 -4.08 5.17
C ASP A 152 6.07 -2.91 5.52
N ALA A 153 7.00 -3.16 6.45
CA ALA A 153 7.94 -2.16 6.92
C ALA A 153 9.05 -1.83 5.88
N ASP A 154 9.20 -2.63 4.82
CA ASP A 154 10.19 -2.38 3.77
C ASP A 154 9.88 -1.07 3.00
N PHE A 155 8.63 -0.59 3.02
CA PHE A 155 8.23 0.68 2.41
C PHE A 155 8.48 1.92 3.27
N VAL A 156 8.94 1.78 4.52
CA VAL A 156 9.19 2.89 5.45
C VAL A 156 10.10 3.94 4.83
N TYR A 157 11.15 3.50 4.13
CA TYR A 157 12.09 4.41 3.49
C TYR A 157 11.47 5.16 2.31
N ALA A 158 10.69 4.49 1.46
CA ALA A 158 9.97 5.14 0.36
C ALA A 158 9.01 6.22 0.87
N VAL A 159 8.24 5.92 1.93
CA VAL A 159 7.37 6.89 2.62
C VAL A 159 8.17 8.08 3.13
N GLU A 160 9.31 7.85 3.76
CA GLU A 160 10.17 8.92 4.26
C GLU A 160 10.67 9.85 3.14
N ILE A 161 11.06 9.29 1.98
CA ILE A 161 11.47 10.10 0.82
C ILE A 161 10.29 10.95 0.30
N VAL A 162 9.10 10.38 0.14
CA VAL A 162 7.92 11.15 -0.30
C VAL A 162 7.57 12.27 0.68
N ARG A 163 7.64 12.01 1.99
CA ARG A 163 7.42 13.02 3.05
C ARG A 163 8.44 14.15 2.99
N ARG A 164 9.72 13.85 2.72
CA ARG A 164 10.78 14.85 2.58
C ARG A 164 10.60 15.75 1.36
N LEU A 165 9.89 15.30 0.33
CA LEU A 165 9.47 16.13 -0.80
C LEU A 165 8.30 17.09 -0.45
N GLY A 166 7.86 17.10 0.81
CA GLY A 166 6.79 17.96 1.30
C GLY A 166 5.39 17.46 0.93
N ILE A 167 5.26 16.22 0.46
CA ILE A 167 3.98 15.62 0.11
C ILE A 167 3.39 14.91 1.33
N PRO A 168 2.13 15.16 1.71
CA PRO A 168 1.45 14.38 2.74
C PRO A 168 1.33 12.92 2.33
N VAL A 169 1.60 12.03 3.29
CA VAL A 169 1.44 10.57 3.13
C VAL A 169 0.53 10.04 4.20
N HIS A 170 -0.49 9.28 3.81
CA HIS A 170 -1.45 8.65 4.71
C HIS A 170 -1.25 7.14 4.67
N ALA A 171 -1.08 6.48 5.82
CA ALA A 171 -0.95 5.03 5.88
C ALA A 171 -2.27 4.37 6.28
N VAL A 172 -2.69 3.36 5.52
CA VAL A 172 -3.89 2.57 5.78
C VAL A 172 -3.49 1.15 6.12
N PHE A 173 -4.07 0.60 7.20
CA PHE A 173 -3.77 -0.75 7.67
C PHE A 173 -5.02 -1.60 7.86
N LEU A 174 -4.87 -2.90 7.56
CA LEU A 174 -5.75 -3.92 8.14
C LEU A 174 -5.33 -4.21 9.59
N PRO A 175 -6.24 -4.69 10.45
CA PRO A 175 -5.96 -4.89 11.87
C PRO A 175 -4.86 -5.94 12.11
N ASN A 176 -4.71 -6.92 11.21
CA ASN A 176 -3.63 -7.92 11.24
C ASN A 176 -2.42 -7.57 10.36
N ARG A 177 -2.38 -6.36 9.77
CA ARG A 177 -1.28 -5.85 8.93
C ARG A 177 -0.87 -4.45 9.38
N PHE A 178 -0.84 -4.21 10.68
CA PHE A 178 -0.39 -2.94 11.23
C PHE A 178 1.14 -2.83 11.23
N SER A 179 1.67 -1.69 10.81
CA SER A 179 3.09 -1.36 10.88
C SER A 179 3.32 -0.08 11.66
N LEU A 180 3.97 -0.21 12.82
CA LEU A 180 4.32 0.93 13.66
C LEU A 180 5.31 1.87 12.97
N GLY A 181 6.27 1.31 12.23
CA GLY A 181 7.27 2.09 11.47
C GLY A 181 6.62 2.97 10.41
N LEU A 182 5.69 2.42 9.64
CA LEU A 182 4.93 3.19 8.65
C LEU A 182 4.07 4.27 9.32
N ALA A 183 3.37 3.92 10.41
CA ALA A 183 2.54 4.87 11.14
C ALA A 183 3.35 6.09 11.61
N TYR A 184 4.57 5.89 12.11
CA TYR A 184 5.44 6.98 12.57
C TYR A 184 6.01 7.86 11.46
N LYS A 185 6.21 7.31 10.25
CA LYS A 185 6.75 8.08 9.12
C LYS A 185 5.69 8.79 8.30
N ALA A 186 4.46 8.27 8.29
CA ALA A 186 3.33 8.91 7.63
C ALA A 186 2.94 10.24 8.31
N THR A 187 2.20 11.08 7.59
CA THR A 187 1.55 12.28 8.14
C THR A 187 0.51 11.88 9.19
N ASP A 188 -0.37 10.97 8.81
CA ASP A 188 -1.36 10.33 9.65
C ASP A 188 -1.56 8.90 9.18
N SER A 189 -2.30 8.13 9.98
CA SER A 189 -2.61 6.75 9.63
C SER A 189 -3.95 6.31 10.18
N ILE A 190 -4.53 5.31 9.54
CA ILE A 190 -5.80 4.73 9.95
C ILE A 190 -5.69 3.20 9.96
N VAL A 191 -6.17 2.60 11.04
CA VAL A 191 -6.44 1.16 11.10
C VAL A 191 -7.93 0.95 10.92
N PHE A 192 -8.32 0.30 9.83
CA PHE A 192 -9.70 -0.14 9.62
C PHE A 192 -9.96 -1.38 10.48
N ASN A 193 -10.48 -1.17 11.69
CA ASN A 193 -10.57 -2.18 12.73
C ASN A 193 -11.74 -3.16 12.54
N TYR A 194 -11.73 -3.87 11.41
CA TYR A 194 -12.68 -4.94 11.13
C TYR A 194 -12.68 -5.99 12.25
N ARG A 195 -13.88 -6.46 12.61
CA ARG A 195 -14.09 -7.46 13.68
C ARG A 195 -13.48 -7.10 15.03
N HIS A 196 -13.17 -5.82 15.27
CA HIS A 196 -12.51 -5.33 16.48
C HIS A 196 -11.19 -6.06 16.79
N LYS A 197 -10.46 -6.49 15.74
CA LYS A 197 -9.24 -7.32 15.87
C LYS A 197 -7.97 -6.54 16.19
N PHE A 198 -8.02 -5.20 16.19
CA PHE A 198 -6.92 -4.35 16.58
C PHE A 198 -7.15 -3.75 17.97
N HIS A 199 -6.17 -3.95 18.86
CA HIS A 199 -6.13 -3.38 20.20
C HIS A 199 -4.85 -2.58 20.37
N LYS A 200 -4.96 -1.34 20.85
CA LYS A 200 -3.82 -0.42 21.02
C LYS A 200 -2.97 -0.74 22.27
N THR A 201 -3.39 -1.68 23.10
CA THR A 201 -2.75 -1.99 24.38
C THR A 201 -1.28 -2.35 24.18
N GLY A 202 -0.37 -1.60 24.82
CA GLY A 202 1.07 -1.80 24.71
C GLY A 202 1.73 -1.20 23.45
N ILE A 203 0.97 -0.54 22.56
CA ILE A 203 1.50 0.11 21.36
C ILE A 203 1.58 1.62 21.60
N LEU A 204 2.80 2.14 21.69
CA LEU A 204 3.03 3.59 21.64
C LEU A 204 2.91 4.06 20.18
N ALA A 205 1.67 4.28 19.73
CA ALA A 205 1.40 4.74 18.37
C ALA A 205 1.44 6.28 18.26
N PRO A 206 1.68 6.84 17.06
CA PRO A 206 1.59 8.27 16.81
C PRO A 206 0.23 8.86 17.22
N LYS A 207 0.22 10.12 17.67
CA LYS A 207 -1.04 10.83 18.00
C LYS A 207 -1.93 11.05 16.78
N SER A 208 -1.35 11.14 15.58
CA SER A 208 -2.07 11.27 14.31
C SER A 208 -2.67 9.96 13.80
N MET A 209 -2.49 8.84 14.52
CA MET A 209 -3.10 7.56 14.17
C MET A 209 -4.54 7.45 14.68
N CYS A 210 -5.45 7.10 13.77
CA CYS A 210 -6.85 6.79 14.04
C CYS A 210 -7.09 5.26 14.01
N ILE A 211 -8.03 4.80 14.83
CA ILE A 211 -8.57 3.43 14.76
C ILE A 211 -10.05 3.58 14.43
N ASP A 212 -10.45 3.12 13.26
CA ASP A 212 -11.83 3.25 12.80
C ASP A 212 -12.55 1.90 12.90
N ALA A 213 -13.50 1.81 13.82
CA ALA A 213 -14.31 0.62 14.03
C ALA A 213 -15.41 0.55 12.96
N ILE A 214 -15.08 -0.06 11.82
CA ILE A 214 -15.98 -0.14 10.68
C ILE A 214 -16.61 -1.52 10.52
N LYS A 215 -17.77 -1.55 9.86
CA LYS A 215 -18.49 -2.79 9.51
C LYS A 215 -17.63 -3.65 8.59
N ASP A 216 -17.80 -4.97 8.69
CA ASP A 216 -17.16 -5.93 7.78
C ASP A 216 -17.46 -5.59 6.31
N PRO A 217 -16.47 -5.73 5.41
CA PRO A 217 -16.65 -5.43 4.00
C PRO A 217 -17.50 -6.51 3.31
N THR A 218 -18.08 -6.15 2.17
CA THR A 218 -18.85 -7.09 1.35
C THR A 218 -17.96 -8.26 0.93
N CYS A 219 -18.44 -9.49 1.07
CA CYS A 219 -17.69 -10.71 0.72
C CYS A 219 -18.48 -11.55 -0.29
N LYS A 220 -17.79 -12.23 -1.21
CA LYS A 220 -18.34 -13.32 -2.01
C LYS A 220 -17.91 -14.66 -1.44
N GLN A 221 -18.82 -15.64 -1.46
CA GLN A 221 -18.46 -17.01 -1.18
C GLN A 221 -17.68 -17.60 -2.35
N VAL A 222 -16.67 -18.41 -2.05
CA VAL A 222 -15.87 -19.14 -3.03
C VAL A 222 -15.84 -20.61 -2.64
N GLY A 223 -16.15 -21.48 -3.60
CA GLY A 223 -16.13 -22.94 -3.48
C GLY A 223 -14.75 -23.51 -3.72
#